data_AF-A0A972DZQ9-F1
#
_entry.id   AF-A0A972DZQ9-F1
#
_cell.length_a   1.000
_cell.length_b   1.000
_cell.length_c   1.000
_cell.angle_alpha   90.00
_cell.angle_beta   90.00
_cell.angle_gamma   90.00
#
_symmetry.space_group_name_H-M   'P 1'
#
loop_
_entity.id
_entity.type
_entity.pdbx_description
1 polymer ?
#
loop_
_entity_poly.entity_id
_entity_poly.type
_entity_poly.pdbx_seq_one_letter_code
_entity_poly.pdbx_strand_id
1 'polypeptide(L)'
;MSEQFVSEPIHPAPGTYDSTGMTRGEPGLPRQFTWRDRPYTVAEVLEVWKEDGPCRNGSPEMYLRKHWYRIRTAEGLEMTIYFERQPRSKRENKKRWWLYTVASHEPVP
;
A
#
# COMPACT_ATOMS: atom_id res chain seq x y z
N MET A 1 -1.78 2.74 21.24
CA MET A 1 -1.52 2.68 19.78
C MET A 1 -1.65 4.08 19.20
N SER A 2 -0.56 4.68 18.73
CA SER A 2 -0.60 5.96 18.00
C SER A 2 -0.51 5.70 16.51
N GLU A 3 -1.60 5.97 15.80
CA GLU A 3 -1.65 5.91 14.34
C GLU A 3 -1.44 7.31 13.76
N GLN A 4 -0.49 7.44 12.84
CA GLN A 4 -0.15 8.67 12.14
C GLN A 4 -0.56 8.57 10.67
N PHE A 5 -1.34 9.55 10.22
CA PHE A 5 -1.67 9.72 8.81
C PHE A 5 -0.48 10.30 8.05
N VAL A 6 -0.12 9.65 6.93
CA VAL A 6 1.07 9.97 6.14
C VAL A 6 0.68 10.35 4.71
N SER A 7 -0.04 9.48 4.00
CA SER A 7 -0.43 9.67 2.58
C SER A 7 0.72 10.00 1.61
N GLU A 8 1.92 9.45 1.84
CA GLU A 8 3.11 9.71 1.03
C GLU A 8 3.44 8.56 0.06
N PRO A 9 4.09 8.84 -1.08
CA PRO A 9 4.50 7.79 -2.01
C PRO A 9 5.60 6.92 -1.38
N ILE A 10 5.56 5.63 -1.68
CA ILE A 10 6.64 4.68 -1.33
C ILE A 10 7.28 4.11 -2.57
N HIS A 11 8.55 3.75 -2.45
CA HIS A 11 9.34 3.20 -3.53
C HIS A 11 9.52 1.69 -3.29
N PRO A 12 8.78 0.81 -3.99
CA PRO A 12 9.01 -0.63 -3.88
C PRO A 12 10.44 -0.96 -4.32
N ALA A 13 11.13 -1.82 -3.58
CA ALA A 13 12.45 -2.29 -3.97
C ALA A 13 12.32 -3.20 -5.22
N PRO A 14 13.13 -2.97 -6.27
CA PRO A 14 13.09 -3.79 -7.48
C PRO A 14 13.54 -5.23 -7.19
N GLY A 15 12.79 -6.21 -7.68
CA GLY A 15 13.14 -7.64 -7.55
C GLY A 15 12.64 -8.32 -6.28
N THR A 16 12.00 -7.59 -5.36
CA THR A 16 11.42 -8.13 -4.11
C THR A 16 9.90 -8.33 -4.19
N TYR A 17 9.38 -8.57 -5.40
CA TYR A 17 7.96 -8.82 -5.62
C TYR A 17 7.63 -10.23 -5.18
N ASP A 18 6.81 -10.36 -4.13
CA ASP A 18 6.40 -11.66 -3.68
C ASP A 18 5.51 -12.32 -4.73
N SER A 19 5.99 -13.43 -5.28
CA SER A 19 5.35 -14.13 -6.39
C SER A 19 4.15 -14.97 -5.94
N THR A 20 3.95 -15.15 -4.62
CA THR A 20 2.92 -16.06 -4.09
C THR A 20 1.50 -15.55 -4.35
N GLY A 21 1.32 -14.23 -4.53
CA GLY A 21 0.03 -13.63 -4.92
C GLY A 21 -0.35 -13.76 -6.40
N MET A 22 0.57 -14.22 -7.28
CA MET A 22 0.30 -14.28 -8.73
C MET A 22 -0.79 -15.28 -9.11
N THR A 23 -1.07 -16.29 -8.28
CA THR A 23 -2.17 -17.26 -8.49
C THR A 23 -3.57 -16.63 -8.33
N ARG A 24 -3.70 -15.49 -7.62
CA ARG A 24 -5.00 -14.84 -7.33
C ARG A 24 -5.25 -13.54 -8.11
N GLY A 25 -4.35 -13.15 -9.02
CA GLY A 25 -4.48 -11.91 -9.80
C GLY A 25 -4.20 -10.63 -8.98
N GLU A 26 -3.53 -10.79 -7.84
CA GLU A 26 -3.12 -9.71 -6.95
C GLU A 26 -1.78 -9.12 -7.44
N PRO A 27 -1.58 -7.79 -7.46
CA PRO A 27 -0.28 -7.23 -7.74
C PRO A 27 0.69 -7.69 -6.64
N GLY A 28 1.83 -8.28 -7.02
CA GLY A 28 2.83 -8.77 -6.07
C GLY A 28 3.25 -7.66 -5.11
N LEU A 29 2.86 -7.79 -3.85
CA LEU A 29 3.23 -6.85 -2.80
C LEU A 29 4.75 -6.85 -2.68
N PRO A 30 5.41 -5.68 -2.67
CA PRO A 30 6.83 -5.61 -2.42
C PRO A 30 7.12 -6.08 -0.99
N ARG A 31 7.95 -7.11 -0.81
CA ARG A 31 8.46 -7.51 0.51
C ARG A 31 9.33 -6.43 1.16
N GLN A 32 9.86 -5.50 0.36
CA GLN A 32 10.64 -4.37 0.85
C GLN A 32 10.31 -3.11 0.06
N PHE A 33 10.18 -1.99 0.76
CA PHE A 33 9.96 -0.67 0.14
C PHE A 33 10.72 0.40 0.91
N THR A 34 11.02 1.51 0.24
CA THR A 34 11.65 2.68 0.84
C THR A 34 10.63 3.79 1.04
N TRP A 35 10.56 4.34 2.24
CA TRP A 35 9.77 5.52 2.59
C TRP A 35 10.67 6.53 3.33
N ARG A 36 10.70 7.79 2.87
CA ARG A 36 11.58 8.86 3.41
C ARG A 36 13.05 8.41 3.54
N ASP A 37 13.60 7.82 2.49
CA ASP A 37 14.97 7.28 2.46
C ASP A 37 15.25 6.13 3.45
N ARG A 38 14.22 5.63 4.16
CA ARG A 38 14.34 4.48 5.05
C ARG A 38 13.77 3.22 4.42
N PRO A 39 14.53 2.11 4.37
CA PRO A 39 14.02 0.83 3.91
C PRO A 39 13.17 0.17 5.00
N TYR A 40 11.98 -0.27 4.64
CA TYR A 40 11.09 -1.07 5.47
C TYR A 40 10.88 -2.44 4.83
N THR A 41 10.95 -3.48 5.66
CA THR A 41 10.68 -4.86 5.24
C THR A 41 9.31 -5.28 5.76
N VAL A 42 8.45 -5.77 4.86
CA VAL A 42 7.17 -6.39 5.20
C VAL A 42 7.45 -7.74 5.84
N ALA A 43 7.12 -7.87 7.13
CA ALA A 43 7.20 -9.12 7.86
C ALA A 43 5.93 -9.96 7.66
N GLU A 44 4.77 -9.32 7.71
CA GLU A 44 3.48 -9.98 7.60
C GLU A 44 2.45 -9.07 6.93
N VAL A 45 1.50 -9.67 6.20
CA VAL A 45 0.33 -8.98 5.68
C VAL A 45 -0.84 -9.31 6.59
N LEU A 46 -1.29 -8.32 7.34
CA LEU A 46 -2.37 -8.45 8.31
C LEU A 46 -3.74 -8.48 7.64
N GLU A 47 -3.93 -7.65 6.62
CA GLU A 47 -5.21 -7.54 5.92
C GLU A 47 -5.01 -7.08 4.47
N VAL A 48 -5.85 -7.58 3.56
CA VAL A 48 -5.88 -7.15 2.15
C VAL A 48 -7.32 -6.91 1.76
N TRP A 49 -7.61 -5.72 1.23
CA TRP A 49 -8.94 -5.38 0.76
C TRP A 49 -8.87 -4.49 -0.48
N LYS A 50 -9.99 -4.43 -1.19
CA LYS A 50 -10.17 -3.56 -2.35
C LYS A 50 -11.21 -2.53 -1.96
N GLU A 51 -10.96 -1.28 -2.30
CA GLU A 51 -11.97 -0.23 -2.13
C GLU A 51 -12.63 0.06 -3.46
N ASP A 52 -13.96 -0.07 -3.45
CA ASP A 52 -14.83 0.39 -4.52
C ASP A 52 -15.61 1.65 -4.14
N GLY A 53 -15.55 2.69 -4.98
CA GLY A 53 -16.16 3.99 -4.71
C GLY A 53 -17.56 4.13 -5.33
N PRO A 54 -18.53 4.83 -4.67
CA PRO A 54 -19.90 4.94 -5.16
C PRO A 54 -20.04 5.96 -6.30
N CYS A 55 -20.75 5.57 -7.36
CA CYS A 55 -21.31 6.50 -8.34
C CYS A 55 -22.54 7.22 -7.75
N ARG A 56 -22.47 8.55 -7.64
CA ARG A 56 -23.66 9.39 -7.42
C ARG A 56 -23.67 10.52 -8.45
N ASN A 57 -24.47 10.31 -9.49
CA ASN A 57 -24.94 11.36 -10.40
C ASN A 57 -23.91 12.04 -11.34
N GLY A 58 -23.72 11.50 -12.55
CA GLY A 58 -23.61 12.34 -13.75
C GLY A 58 -22.24 12.79 -14.29
N SER A 59 -21.13 12.14 -13.94
CA SER A 59 -19.86 12.28 -14.69
C SER A 59 -19.22 10.91 -14.95
N PRO A 60 -18.75 10.61 -16.17
CA PRO A 60 -18.45 9.25 -16.63
C PRO A 60 -17.13 8.63 -16.13
N GLU A 61 -16.37 9.30 -15.27
CA GLU A 61 -15.12 8.76 -14.72
C GLU A 61 -15.41 7.82 -13.53
N MET A 62 -15.86 6.62 -13.88
CA MET A 62 -15.85 5.44 -13.01
C MET A 62 -14.42 4.97 -12.71
N TYR A 63 -14.27 4.11 -11.70
CA TYR A 63 -13.45 2.88 -11.69
C TYR A 63 -12.70 2.66 -10.37
N LEU A 64 -12.95 1.47 -9.80
CA LEU A 64 -12.28 0.88 -8.65
C LEU A 64 -10.77 0.80 -8.94
N ARG A 65 -9.93 1.43 -8.10
CA ARG A 65 -8.50 1.61 -8.44
C ARG A 65 -7.49 1.32 -7.35
N LYS A 66 -7.91 1.19 -6.09
CA LYS A 66 -6.98 1.04 -4.95
C LYS A 66 -7.04 -0.38 -4.39
N HIS A 67 -5.89 -1.04 -4.35
CA HIS A 67 -5.70 -2.25 -3.56
C HIS A 67 -5.03 -1.85 -2.26
N TRP A 68 -5.68 -2.13 -1.14
CA TRP A 68 -5.21 -1.79 0.18
C TRP A 68 -4.58 -3.02 0.85
N TYR A 69 -3.51 -2.77 1.59
CA TYR A 69 -2.77 -3.75 2.36
C TYR A 69 -2.46 -3.15 3.71
N ARG A 70 -2.90 -3.81 4.78
CA ARG A 70 -2.40 -3.57 6.12
C ARG A 70 -1.28 -4.57 6.36
N ILE A 71 -0.09 -4.06 6.64
CA ILE A 71 1.13 -4.83 6.79
C ILE A 71 1.74 -4.59 8.16
N ARG A 72 2.49 -5.56 8.64
CA ARG A 72 3.41 -5.40 9.76
C ARG A 72 4.83 -5.42 9.23
N THR A 73 5.64 -4.43 9.62
CA THR A 73 7.05 -4.38 9.28
C THR A 73 7.88 -5.25 10.23
N ALA A 74 9.10 -5.59 9.82
CA ALA A 74 10.06 -6.31 10.67
C ALA A 74 10.41 -5.56 11.96
N GLU A 75 10.26 -4.23 11.98
CA GLU A 75 10.45 -3.38 13.16
C GLU A 75 9.21 -3.39 14.10
N GLY A 76 8.16 -4.14 13.74
CA GLY A 76 6.93 -4.24 14.51
C GLY A 76 5.94 -3.10 14.27
N LEU A 77 6.19 -2.22 13.29
CA LEU A 77 5.26 -1.15 12.91
C LEU A 77 4.12 -1.71 12.06
N GLU A 78 2.90 -1.29 12.33
CA GLU A 78 1.77 -1.57 11.47
C GLU A 78 1.64 -0.43 10.46
N MET A 79 1.53 -0.74 9.18
CA MET A 79 1.45 0.25 8.11
C MET A 79 0.31 -0.11 7.18
N THR A 80 -0.49 0.89 6.81
CA THR A 80 -1.51 0.74 5.78
C THR A 80 -0.96 1.33 4.49
N ILE A 81 -0.81 0.51 3.46
CA ILE A 81 -0.36 0.93 2.13
C ILE A 81 -1.41 0.62 1.09
N TYR A 82 -1.42 1.38 -0.01
CA TYR A 82 -2.29 1.07 -1.14
C TYR A 82 -1.56 1.19 -2.48
N PHE A 83 -2.01 0.35 -3.41
CA PHE A 83 -1.60 0.37 -4.80
C PHE A 83 -2.69 1.01 -5.66
N GLU A 84 -2.35 2.09 -6.35
CA GLU A 84 -3.21 2.78 -7.31
C GLU A 84 -2.94 2.24 -8.72
N ARG A 85 -3.94 1.53 -9.27
CA ARG A 85 -3.83 0.88 -10.59
C ARG A 85 -3.77 1.85 -11.77
N GLN A 86 -4.27 3.08 -11.60
CA GLN A 86 -4.25 4.07 -12.68
C GLN A 86 -3.53 5.33 -12.25
N PRO A 87 -2.53 5.77 -13.01
CA PRO A 87 -1.76 6.96 -12.67
C PRO A 87 -2.59 8.22 -12.84
N ARG A 88 -2.51 9.14 -11.87
CA ARG A 88 -3.15 10.47 -11.94
C ARG A 88 -2.63 11.35 -13.09
N SER A 89 -1.48 11.03 -13.69
CA SER A 89 -0.89 11.75 -14.84
C SER A 89 0.21 10.91 -15.51
N LYS A 90 0.51 11.18 -16.80
CA LYS A 90 1.60 10.51 -17.55
C LYS A 90 2.97 10.59 -16.83
N ARG A 91 3.23 11.66 -16.08
CA ARG A 91 4.46 11.84 -15.27
C ARG A 91 4.53 10.95 -14.01
N GLU A 92 3.38 10.59 -13.46
CA GLU A 92 3.28 9.82 -12.19
C GLU A 92 3.10 8.32 -12.45
N ASN A 93 3.23 7.86 -13.71
CA ASN A 93 3.06 6.45 -14.10
C ASN A 93 3.99 5.47 -13.35
N LYS A 94 5.09 5.98 -12.78
CA LYS A 94 6.06 5.23 -11.98
C LYS A 94 5.70 5.12 -10.50
N LYS A 95 4.84 6.00 -9.96
CA LYS A 95 4.45 6.02 -8.54
C LYS A 95 3.05 5.44 -8.39
N ARG A 96 3.01 4.15 -8.06
CA ARG A 96 1.75 3.41 -7.91
C ARG A 96 1.49 2.96 -6.48
N TRP A 97 2.46 3.10 -5.58
CA TRP A 97 2.37 2.67 -4.19
C TRP A 97 2.42 3.88 -3.25
N TRP A 98 1.58 3.85 -2.24
CA TRP A 98 1.41 4.94 -1.28
C TRP A 98 1.27 4.36 0.12
N LEU A 99 1.87 5.03 1.11
CA LEU A 99 1.69 4.78 2.53
C LEU A 99 0.60 5.71 3.04
N TYR A 100 -0.49 5.13 3.54
CA TYR A 100 -1.63 5.84 4.08
C TYR A 100 -1.44 6.18 5.55
N THR A 101 -1.23 5.18 6.40
CA THR A 101 -1.00 5.35 7.84
C THR A 101 0.17 4.51 8.33
N VAL A 102 0.82 4.98 9.39
CA VAL A 102 1.78 4.19 10.19
C VAL A 102 1.33 4.20 11.65
N ALA A 103 1.18 3.04 12.24
CA ALA A 103 0.89 2.84 13.64
C ALA A 103 2.07 2.13 14.31
N SER A 104 2.53 2.68 15.43
CA SER A 104 3.45 1.97 16.29
C SER A 104 2.64 1.05 17.20
N HIS A 105 2.84 -0.26 17.05
CA HIS A 105 2.34 -1.22 18.02
C HIS A 105 3.24 -1.15 19.27
N GLU A 106 2.85 -0.32 20.24
CA GLU A 106 3.40 -0.44 21.59
C GLU A 106 2.97 -1.82 22.14
N PRO A 107 3.90 -2.71 22.54
CA PRO A 107 3.49 -3.89 23.29
C PRO A 107 2.90 -3.40 24.62
N VAL A 108 1.63 -3.73 24.85
CA VAL A 108 1.03 -3.57 26.18
C VAL A 108 1.85 -4.40 27.18
N PRO A 109 2.25 -3.82 28.34
CA PRO A 109 3.05 -4.51 29.34
C PRO A 109 2.32 -5.67 30.01
#